data_AF-A0A7X8TEH6-F1
#
_entry.id   AF-A0A7X8TEH6-F1
#
_cell.length_a   1.000
_cell.length_b   1.000
_cell.length_c   1.000
_cell.angle_alpha   90.00
_cell.angle_beta   90.00
_cell.angle_gamma   90.00
#
_symmetry.space_group_name_H-M   'P 1'
#
loop_
_entity.id
_entity.type
_entity.pdbx_description
1 polymer ?
#
loop_
_entity_poly.entity_id
_entity_poly.type
_entity_poly.pdbx_seq_one_letter_code
_entity_poly.pdbx_strand_id
1 'polypeptide(L)'
;MSDLISSRKSAACSWKSTSLSELHITKREREILTLMCDGKSAQEIAMILGCSVHTVRTHIESLKDTFSVYKDTALVAAAIRKGVIE
;
A
#
# COMPACT_ATOMS: atom_id res chain seq x y z
N MET A 1 39.83 -15.29 -26.66
CA MET A 1 38.78 -16.06 -25.96
C MET A 1 38.82 -15.60 -24.51
N SER A 2 38.35 -14.40 -24.19
CA SER A 2 36.97 -14.12 -23.71
C SER A 2 36.58 -15.17 -22.66
N ASP A 3 36.71 -14.89 -21.37
CA ASP A 3 35.65 -14.16 -20.68
C ASP A 3 36.09 -13.02 -19.75
N LEU A 4 35.28 -11.97 -19.80
CA LEU A 4 35.38 -10.71 -19.06
C LEU A 4 35.22 -10.93 -17.56
N ILE A 5 36.15 -10.37 -16.80
CA ILE A 5 36.07 -10.14 -15.37
C ILE A 5 34.80 -9.34 -15.02
N SER A 6 34.05 -9.88 -14.05
CA SER A 6 33.00 -9.27 -13.23
C SER A 6 32.87 -7.76 -13.36
N SER A 7 31.92 -7.33 -14.19
CA SER A 7 31.43 -5.95 -14.19
C SER A 7 30.73 -5.67 -12.87
N ARG A 8 31.42 -4.89 -12.02
CA ARG A 8 30.86 -4.13 -10.91
C ARG A 8 29.59 -3.41 -11.37
N LYS A 9 28.42 -3.93 -11.02
CA LYS A 9 27.20 -3.12 -10.95
C LYS A 9 26.61 -3.24 -9.56
N SER A 10 26.93 -2.23 -8.77
CA SER A 10 26.16 -1.82 -7.61
C SER A 10 24.66 -1.89 -7.92
N ALA A 11 23.94 -2.78 -7.24
CA ALA A 11 22.52 -2.63 -6.96
C ALA A 11 22.27 -2.93 -5.48
N ALA A 12 23.23 -2.54 -4.63
CA ALA A 12 23.06 -2.51 -3.20
C ALA A 12 21.86 -1.61 -2.88
N CYS A 13 20.82 -2.23 -2.34
CA CYS A 13 19.78 -1.62 -1.52
C CYS A 13 19.31 -0.23 -2.02
N SER A 14 18.34 -0.22 -2.94
CA SER A 14 17.46 0.94 -3.05
C SER A 14 16.55 0.93 -1.81
N TRP A 15 17.10 1.33 -0.67
CA TRP A 15 16.42 1.39 0.62
C TRP A 15 15.33 2.45 0.65
N LYS A 16 14.85 2.92 -0.53
CA LYS A 16 14.03 4.11 -0.76
C LYS A 16 13.36 4.48 0.54
N SER A 17 14.02 5.38 1.25
CA SER A 17 13.45 6.13 2.34
C SER A 17 12.36 6.98 1.70
N THR A 18 11.23 6.33 1.41
CA THR A 18 10.02 7.03 1.01
C THR A 18 9.53 7.67 2.29
N SER A 19 10.00 8.89 2.48
CA SER A 19 9.53 9.87 3.44
C SER A 19 8.01 9.79 3.54
N LEU A 20 7.51 9.68 4.76
CA LEU A 20 6.09 9.59 5.13
C LEU A 20 5.22 10.70 4.50
N SER A 21 5.85 11.79 4.04
CA SER A 21 5.25 13.00 3.50
C SER A 21 4.75 12.93 2.05
N GLU A 22 5.06 11.89 1.26
CA GLU A 22 4.75 11.89 -0.18
C GLU A 22 3.51 11.07 -0.60
N LEU A 23 2.96 10.22 0.27
CA LEU A 23 1.73 9.49 -0.05
C LEU A 23 0.50 10.37 0.20
N HIS A 24 0.00 10.98 -0.86
CA HIS A 24 -1.25 11.74 -0.86
C HIS A 24 -2.44 10.78 -0.71
N ILE A 25 -2.68 10.33 0.53
CA ILE A 25 -3.85 9.52 0.87
C ILE A 25 -4.99 10.43 1.28
N THR A 26 -6.13 10.27 0.62
CA THR A 26 -7.34 11.01 0.97
C THR A 26 -7.91 10.54 2.31
N LYS A 27 -8.73 11.38 2.96
CA LYS A 27 -9.35 11.02 4.25
C LYS A 27 -10.14 9.70 4.16
N ARG A 28 -10.89 9.48 3.07
CA ARG A 28 -11.68 8.25 2.89
C ARG A 28 -10.82 7.02 2.68
N GLU A 29 -9.75 7.13 1.92
CA GLU A 29 -8.80 6.03 1.76
C GLU A 29 -8.14 5.66 3.10
N ARG A 30 -7.81 6.65 3.94
CA ARG A 30 -7.30 6.39 5.29
C ARG A 30 -8.31 5.62 6.14
N GLU A 31 -9.57 6.04 6.16
CA GLU A 31 -10.64 5.35 6.91
C GLU A 31 -10.79 3.89 6.47
N ILE A 32 -10.80 3.65 5.16
CA ILE A 32 -10.87 2.29 4.59
C ILE A 32 -9.64 1.47 5.03
N LEU A 33 -8.45 2.05 4.96
CA LEU A 33 -7.20 1.41 5.34
C LEU A 33 -7.18 1.03 6.83
N THR A 34 -7.67 1.91 7.71
CA THR A 34 -7.82 1.64 9.15
C THR A 34 -8.75 0.44 9.39
N LEU A 35 -9.92 0.42 8.75
CA LEU A 35 -10.87 -0.69 8.91
C LEU A 35 -10.32 -2.01 8.33
N MET A 36 -9.51 -1.96 7.27
CA MET A 36 -8.80 -3.14 6.76
C MET A 36 -7.80 -3.69 7.79
N CYS A 37 -7.18 -2.82 8.60
CA CYS A 37 -6.25 -3.23 9.65
C CYS A 37 -6.96 -3.84 10.85
N ASP A 38 -8.17 -3.36 11.16
CA ASP A 38 -9.08 -3.99 12.11
C ASP A 38 -9.60 -5.37 11.63
N GLY A 39 -9.19 -5.81 10.44
CA GLY A 39 -9.58 -7.10 9.86
C GLY A 39 -10.98 -7.11 9.27
N LYS A 40 -11.57 -5.95 8.98
CA LYS A 40 -12.90 -5.85 8.37
C LYS A 40 -12.85 -6.23 6.90
N SER A 41 -13.84 -6.99 6.46
CA SER A 41 -14.06 -7.30 5.06
C SER A 41 -14.59 -6.06 4.30
N ALA A 42 -14.41 -6.02 2.98
CA ALA A 42 -14.94 -4.92 2.15
C ALA A 42 -16.46 -4.72 2.29
N GLN A 43 -17.21 -5.78 2.63
CA GLN A 43 -18.65 -5.70 2.92
C GLN A 43 -18.92 -4.99 4.25
N GLU A 44 -18.20 -5.34 5.31
CA GLU A 44 -18.31 -4.67 6.61
C GLU A 44 -17.89 -3.20 6.52
N ILE A 45 -16.79 -2.92 5.82
CA ILE A 45 -16.32 -1.54 5.57
C ILE A 45 -17.40 -0.72 4.87
N ALA A 46 -18.03 -1.29 3.83
CA ALA A 46 -19.12 -0.66 3.12
C ALA A 46 -20.31 -0.35 4.04
N MET A 47 -20.69 -1.28 4.92
CA MET A 47 -21.74 -1.07 5.92
C MET A 47 -21.38 0.02 6.94
N ILE A 48 -20.13 0.04 7.44
CA ILE A 48 -19.66 1.03 8.42
C ILE A 48 -19.62 2.44 7.83
N LEU A 49 -19.12 2.58 6.60
CA LEU A 49 -18.98 3.88 5.93
C LEU A 49 -20.26 4.34 5.21
N GLY A 50 -21.30 3.50 5.15
CA GLY A 50 -22.54 3.79 4.43
C GLY A 50 -22.36 3.88 2.90
N CYS A 51 -21.42 3.11 2.35
CA CYS A 51 -21.03 3.13 0.94
C CYS A 51 -21.38 1.79 0.25
N SER A 52 -21.34 1.76 -1.08
CA SER A 52 -21.42 0.50 -1.83
C SER A 52 -20.12 -0.29 -1.74
N VAL A 53 -20.20 -1.63 -1.69
CA VAL A 53 -19.02 -2.52 -1.70
C VAL A 53 -18.13 -2.27 -2.92
N HIS A 54 -18.73 -1.96 -4.07
CA HIS A 54 -18.00 -1.60 -5.27
C HIS A 54 -17.12 -0.36 -5.07
N THR A 55 -17.67 0.69 -4.46
CA THR A 55 -16.94 1.93 -4.14
C THR A 55 -15.74 1.64 -3.23
N VAL A 56 -15.93 0.81 -2.20
CA VAL A 56 -14.82 0.38 -1.31
C VAL A 56 -13.74 -0.35 -2.10
N ARG A 57 -14.11 -1.26 -3.01
CA ARG A 57 -13.15 -1.97 -3.87
C ARG A 57 -12.35 -1.02 -4.76
N THR A 58 -13.01 -0.05 -5.39
CA THR A 58 -12.34 0.96 -6.22
C THR A 58 -11.34 1.80 -5.41
N HIS A 59 -11.69 2.16 -4.17
CA HIS A 59 -10.76 2.85 -3.28
C HIS A 59 -9.57 1.95 -2.87
N ILE A 60 -9.79 0.66 -2.64
CA ILE A 60 -8.71 -0.31 -2.36
C ILE A 60 -7.78 -0.46 -3.57
N GLU A 61 -8.31 -0.47 -4.79
CA GLU A 61 -7.50 -0.50 -6.03
C GLU A 61 -6.65 0.76 -6.17
N SER A 62 -7.24 1.93 -5.93
CA SER A 62 -6.51 3.21 -5.95
C SER A 62 -5.40 3.26 -4.88
N LEU A 63 -5.67 2.72 -3.69
CA LEU A 63 -4.68 2.53 -2.64
C LEU A 63 -3.56 1.57 -3.07
N LYS A 64 -3.90 0.44 -3.68
CA LYS A 64 -2.91 -0.53 -4.18
C LYS A 64 -1.97 0.09 -5.21
N ASP A 65 -2.50 0.89 -6.13
CA ASP A 65 -1.69 1.60 -7.13
C ASP A 65 -0.77 2.62 -6.46
N THR A 66 -1.33 3.42 -5.53
CA THR A 66 -0.58 4.42 -4.75
C THR A 66 0.56 3.81 -3.94
N PHE A 67 0.35 2.63 -3.37
CA PHE A 67 1.36 1.91 -2.60
C PHE A 67 2.22 0.96 -3.46
N SER A 68 1.88 0.79 -4.75
CA SER A 68 2.49 -0.17 -5.68
C SER A 68 2.51 -1.61 -5.13
N VAL A 69 1.37 -2.06 -4.61
CA VAL A 69 1.19 -3.39 -4.01
C VAL A 69 0.03 -4.14 -4.62
N TYR A 70 0.18 -5.45 -4.80
CA TYR A 70 -0.86 -6.28 -5.41
C TYR A 70 -1.80 -6.95 -4.39
N LYS A 71 -1.28 -7.25 -3.18
CA LYS A 71 -2.00 -7.99 -2.14
C LYS A 71 -2.50 -7.07 -1.04
N ASP A 72 -3.70 -7.34 -0.53
CA ASP A 72 -4.34 -6.57 0.55
C ASP A 72 -3.52 -6.62 1.85
N THR A 73 -2.98 -7.80 2.19
CA THR A 73 -2.07 -7.96 3.33
C THR A 73 -0.77 -7.19 3.16
N ALA A 74 -0.25 -7.10 1.93
CA ALA A 74 0.92 -6.29 1.64
C ALA A 74 0.61 -4.79 1.75
N LEU A 75 -0.60 -4.36 1.37
CA LEU A 75 -1.09 -2.99 1.54
C LEU A 75 -1.13 -2.61 3.02
N VAL A 76 -1.75 -3.45 3.87
CA VAL A 76 -1.78 -3.25 5.33
C VAL A 76 -0.38 -3.20 5.93
N ALA A 77 0.48 -4.17 5.60
CA ALA A 77 1.85 -4.18 6.10
C ALA A 77 2.66 -2.96 5.65
N ALA A 78 2.46 -2.50 4.41
CA ALA A 78 3.10 -1.29 3.89
C ALA A 78 2.58 -0.03 4.60
N ALA A 79 1.28 0.05 4.90
CA ALA A 79 0.67 1.15 5.61
C ALA A 79 1.24 1.31 7.03
N ILE A 80 1.38 0.20 7.76
CA ILE A 80 1.99 0.17 9.10
C ILE A 80 3.47 0.57 9.04
N ARG A 81 4.25 -0.02 8.12
CA ARG A 81 5.67 0.34 7.93
C ARG A 81 5.89 1.80 7.60
N LYS A 82 4.93 2.40 6.88
CA LYS A 82 4.92 3.81 6.50
C LYS A 82 4.18 4.68 7.52
N GLY A 83 3.87 4.21 8.72
CA GLY A 83 3.29 5.03 9.80
C GLY A 83 2.04 5.84 9.41
N VAL A 84 1.30 5.40 8.39
CA VAL A 84 0.08 6.08 7.92
C VAL A 84 -1.07 5.86 8.92
N ILE A 85 -0.98 4.73 9.62
CA ILE A 85 -1.93 4.19 10.58
C ILE A 85 -1.13 3.50 11.70
N GLU A 86 -1.69 3.52 12.91
CA GLU A 86 -1.10 2.97 14.14
C GLU A 86 -1.86 1.72 14.58
#